data_AF-A0A2J7Z1F6-F1
#
_entry.id   AF-A0A2J7Z1F6-F1
#
_cell.length_a   1.000
_cell.length_b   1.000
_cell.length_c   1.000
_cell.angle_alpha   90.00
_cell.angle_beta   90.00
_cell.angle_gamma   90.00
#
_symmetry.space_group_name_H-M   'P 1'
#
loop_
_entity.id
_entity.type
_entity.pdbx_description
1 polymer ?
#
loop_
_entity_poly.entity_id
_entity_poly.type
_entity_poly.pdbx_seq_one_letter_code
_entity_poly.pdbx_strand_id
1 'polypeptide(L)' 'MTITNGIHQAVLKVPASVWTPTVEPDGDVHDGAPVAELAGDCLTGWPKGLRLIVRKNGRTPAPSCASPTPTGCA' A
#
# COMPACT_ATOMS: atom_id res chain seq x y z
N MET A 1 -4.67 7.70 17.61
CA MET A 1 -5.20 7.85 16.23
C MET A 1 -5.54 6.46 15.74
N THR A 2 -6.81 6.16 15.47
CA THR A 2 -7.28 4.80 15.19
C THR A 2 -7.77 4.72 13.74
N ILE A 3 -7.26 3.76 12.97
CA ILE A 3 -7.78 3.46 11.64
C ILE A 3 -9.17 2.83 11.83
N THR A 4 -10.22 3.53 11.38
CA THR A 4 -11.61 3.10 11.57
C THR A 4 -12.08 2.19 10.44
N ASN A 5 -13.16 1.45 10.67
CA ASN A 5 -13.83 0.68 9.61
C ASN A 5 -14.29 1.58 8.45
N GLY A 6 -14.64 2.84 8.71
CA GLY A 6 -14.98 3.80 7.66
C GLY A 6 -13.82 4.05 6.69
N ILE A 7 -12.59 4.19 7.20
CA ILE A 7 -11.39 4.31 6.37
C ILE A 7 -11.15 3.01 5.58
N HIS A 8 -11.32 1.85 6.20
CA HIS A 8 -11.17 0.57 5.52
C HIS A 8 -12.16 0.43 4.34
N GLN A 9 -13.43 0.79 4.55
CA GLN A 9 -14.44 0.79 3.48
C GLN A 9 -14.15 1.82 2.39
N ALA A 10 -13.57 2.98 2.74
CA ALA A 10 -13.15 3.97 1.77
C ALA A 10 -12.02 3.44 0.87
N VAL A 11 -11.00 2.80 1.45
CA VAL A 11 -9.89 2.18 0.70
C VAL A 11 -10.38 1.13 -0.29
N LEU A 12 -11.34 0.29 0.10
CA LEU A 12 -11.89 -0.76 -0.77
C LEU A 12 -12.68 -0.21 -1.97
N LYS A 13 -13.19 1.03 -1.89
CA LYS A 13 -13.92 1.69 -2.98
C LYS A 13 -13.02 2.46 -3.93
N VAL A 14 -11.72 2.57 -3.64
CA VAL A 14 -10.76 3.29 -4.48
C VAL A 14 -10.61 2.55 -5.82
N PRO A 15 -11.01 3.15 -6.96
CA PRO A 15 -10.91 2.51 -8.26
C PRO A 15 -9.44 2.27 -8.64
N ALA A 16 -9.16 1.19 -9.38
CA ALA A 16 -7.80 0.84 -9.80
C ALA A 16 -7.08 1.99 -10.55
N SER A 17 -7.83 2.83 -11.26
CA SER A 17 -7.30 3.93 -12.09
C SER A 17 -6.68 5.09 -11.32
N VAL A 18 -6.95 5.22 -10.01
CA VAL A 18 -6.37 6.31 -9.18
C VAL A 18 -5.17 5.84 -8.36
N TRP A 19 -4.80 4.56 -8.48
CA TRP A 19 -3.59 4.04 -7.88
C TRP A 19 -2.40 4.43 -8.76
N THR A 20 -1.52 5.25 -8.20
CA THR A 20 -0.27 5.63 -8.84
C THR A 20 0.77 4.56 -8.58
N PRO A 21 1.46 4.03 -9.61
CA PRO A 21 2.53 3.08 -9.40
C PRO A 21 3.68 3.77 -8.66
N THR A 22 4.44 3.00 -7.87
CA THR A 22 5.62 3.55 -7.21
C THR A 22 6.70 3.76 -8.26
N VAL A 23 7.44 4.86 -8.13
CA VAL A 23 8.65 5.10 -8.90
C VAL A 23 9.87 4.89 -8.01
N GLU A 24 10.86 4.18 -8.51
CA GLU A 24 12.17 4.03 -7.88
C GLU A 24 12.94 5.36 -7.96
N PRO A 25 13.99 5.54 -7.13
CA PRO A 25 14.81 6.74 -7.15
C PRO A 25 15.49 7.04 -8.51
N ASP A 26 15.64 6.03 -9.37
CA ASP A 26 16.15 6.13 -10.74
C ASP A 26 15.09 6.55 -11.76
N GLY A 27 13.82 6.62 -11.36
CA GLY A 27 12.68 7.01 -12.19
C GLY A 27 11.96 5.83 -12.85
N ASP A 28 12.38 4.59 -12.60
CA ASP A 28 11.69 3.41 -13.11
C ASP A 28 10.38 3.17 -12.36
N VAL A 29 9.39 2.60 -13.06
CA VAL A 29 8.07 2.32 -12.49
C VAL A 29 8.05 0.91 -11.91
N HIS A 30 7.85 0.77 -10.60
CA HIS A 30 7.69 -0.51 -9.91
C HIS A 30 6.24 -0.82 -9.55
N ASP A 31 5.81 -1.99 -10.01
CA ASP A 31 4.46 -2.51 -9.87
C ASP A 31 4.16 -3.11 -8.47
N GLY A 32 5.16 -3.21 -7.60
CA GLY A 32 5.02 -3.94 -6.32
C GLY A 32 4.35 -3.18 -5.18
N ALA A 33 4.14 -1.86 -5.31
CA ALA A 33 3.64 -1.06 -4.20
C ALA A 33 2.85 0.19 -4.61
N PRO A 34 1.72 0.09 -5.34
CA PRO A 34 0.99 1.27 -5.76
C PRO A 34 0.43 2.06 -4.56
N VAL A 35 0.35 3.39 -4.73
CA VAL A 35 -0.09 4.36 -3.72
C VAL A 35 -1.33 5.08 -4.23
N ALA A 36 -2.28 5.35 -3.34
CA ALA A 36 -3.43 6.20 -3.61
C ALA A 36 -3.60 7.23 -2.49
N GLU A 37 -4.14 8.38 -2.84
CA GLU A 37 -4.51 9.40 -1.87
C GLU A 37 -6.02 9.38 -1.63
N LEU A 38 -6.41 9.36 -0.36
CA LEU A 38 -7.79 9.52 0.07
C LEU A 38 -7.98 10.95 0.61
N ALA A 39 -8.95 11.65 0.04
CA ALA A 39 -9.44 12.95 0.50
C ALA A 39 -10.96 12.89 0.73
N GLY A 40 -11.49 13.84 1.52
CA GLY A 40 -12.93 14.04 1.69
C GLY A 40 -13.54 13.37 2.93
N ASP A 41 -14.77 12.87 2.78
CA ASP A 41 -15.67 12.54 3.89
C ASP A 41 -15.20 11.39 4.80
N CYS A 42 -14.26 10.56 4.36
CA CYS A 42 -13.67 9.53 5.21
C CYS A 42 -12.72 10.10 6.29
N LEU A 43 -12.35 11.37 6.19
CA LEU A 43 -11.50 12.10 7.13
C LEU A 43 -12.31 12.95 8.12
N THR A 44 -13.63 12.75 8.23
CA THR A 44 -14.45 13.44 9.22
C THR A 44 -13.89 13.21 10.63
N GLY A 45 -13.51 14.29 11.33
CA GLY A 45 -12.89 14.23 12.67
C GLY A 45 -11.35 14.32 12.68
N TRP A 46 -10.71 14.40 11.51
CA TRP A 46 -9.27 14.65 11.41
C TRP A 46 -8.99 16.16 11.38
N PRO A 47 -7.83 16.61 11.89
CA PRO A 47 -7.38 18.00 11.75
C PRO A 47 -7.48 18.52 10.32
N LYS A 48 -7.92 19.78 10.16
CA LYS A 48 -8.02 20.44 8.86
C LYS A 48 -6.66 20.45 8.16
N GLY A 49 -6.66 20.13 6.86
CA GLY A 49 -5.45 20.10 6.04
C GLY A 49 -4.69 18.78 6.04
N LEU A 50 -5.19 17.73 6.72
CA LEU A 50 -4.59 16.40 6.64
C LEU A 50 -4.97 15.66 5.35
N ARG A 51 -4.02 14.84 4.89
CA ARG A 51 -4.13 13.97 3.72
C ARG A 51 -3.84 12.55 4.16
N LEU A 52 -4.60 11.58 3.65
CA LEU A 52 -4.38 10.17 3.93
C LEU A 52 -3.77 9.50 2.70
N ILE A 53 -2.53 9.04 2.84
CA ILE A 53 -1.80 8.33 1.79
C ILE A 53 -1.85 6.84 2.10
N VAL A 54 -2.42 6.06 1.20
CA VAL A 54 -2.60 4.61 1.35
C VAL A 54 -1.68 3.89 0.38
N ARG A 55 -0.98 2.85 0.85
CA ARG A 55 -0.16 1.98 0.01
C ARG A 55 -0.68 0.57 0.06
N LYS A 56 -0.86 -0.04 -1.11
CA LYS A 56 -1.14 -1.46 -1.22
C LYS A 56 0.20 -2.19 -1.26
N ASN A 57 0.51 -2.96 -0.22
CA ASN A 57 1.65 -3.88 -0.30
C ASN A 57 1.18 -5.10 -1.11
N GLY A 58 1.82 -5.34 -2.27
CA GLY A 58 1.65 -6.60 -2.99
C GLY A 58 1.97 -7.79 -2.09
N ARG A 59 1.41 -8.96 -2.38
CA ARG A 59 1.85 -10.18 -1.70
C ARG A 59 3.34 -10.36 -1.98
N THR A 60 4.18 -10.37 -0.94
CA THR A 60 5.52 -10.92 -1.07
C THR A 60 5.36 -12.37 -1.54
N PRO A 61 5.94 -12.78 -2.67
CA PRO A 61 5.92 -14.19 -3.05
C PRO A 61 6.54 -15.00 -1.90
N ALA A 62 5.95 -16.16 -1.59
CA ALA A 62 6.59 -17.08 -0.65
C ALA A 62 8.03 -17.32 -1.12
N PRO A 63 9.03 -17.38 -0.22
CA PRO A 63 10.38 -17.71 -0.64
C PRO A 63 10.31 -19.03 -1.40
N SER A 64 10.69 -19.01 -2.68
CA SER A 64 10.77 -20.26 -3.43
C SER A 64 11.78 -21.16 -2.71
N CYS A 65 11.49 -22.46 -2.56
CA CYS A 65 12.43 -23.43 -2.01
C CYS A 65 13.75 -23.56 -2.82
N ALA A 66 13.95 -22.75 -3.86
CA ALA A 66 15.14 -22.76 -4.71
C ALA A 66 16.20 -21.72 -4.30
N SER A 67 16.11 -21.12 -3.09
CA SER A 67 17.27 -20.39 -2.54
C SER A 67 18.39 -21.39 -2.24
N PRO A 68 19.58 -21.29 -2.87
CA PRO A 68 20.68 -22.23 -2.65
C PRO A 68 21.41 -21.99 -1.33
N THR A 69 20.84 -21.27 -0.36
CA THR A 69 21.46 -21.10 0.95
C THR A 69 21.22 -22.36 1.77
N PRO A 70 22.25 -23.20 2.00
CA PRO A 70 22.10 -24.35 2.86
C PRO A 70 22.27 -23.86 4.29
N THR A 71 21.23 -23.29 4.88
CA THR A 71 21.21 -23.14 6.34
C THR A 71 20.65 -24.43 6.90
N GLY A 72 21.57 -25.20 7.47
CA GLY A 72 21.43 -26.61 7.80
C GLY A 72 20.16 -26.98 8.54
N CYS A 73 19.69 -28.18 8.21
CA CYS A 73 19.00 -29.04 9.15
C CYS A 73 19.85 -29.20 10.41
N ALA A 74 19.32 -28.74 11.54
CA ALA A 74 19.61 -29.23 12.88
C ALA A 74 18.36 -28.99 13.73
#